data_AF-A0A173WVP8-F1
#
_entry.id   AF-A0A173WVP8-F1
#
_cell.length_a   1.000
_cell.length_b   1.000
_cell.length_c   1.000
_cell.angle_alpha   90.00
_cell.angle_beta   90.00
_cell.angle_gamma   90.00
#
_symmetry.space_group_name_H-M   'P 1'
#
loop_
_entity.id
_entity.type
_entity.pdbx_description
1 polymer ?
#
loop_
_entity_poly.entity_id
_entity_poly.type
_entity_poly.pdbx_seq_one_letter_code
_entity_poly.pdbx_strand_id
1 'polypeptide(L)'
;MEIRGIDVSAWQGKIDWKTVADYGMGFAILRITEAGNVIDSYFEQNFSECRKYNIPVGAYKYSYAMTVAEIQSEAKKVVEVLNGRKLQYPVWLDLEWNNQRSLGAEQIHKLAEAFEKIITAAGYKFGIYCNVDWYLNVICSHLKKYDFWIARYPASDNGTLQERLRPYFGVGWQYSSKAKIPGISGTVDRNIFYKDYNEAKDIKKENTVMTKSEAINVVLGIAEEEIGYLEKKNNSQLDSKTGNAGSANYTKYWRDIKPSYQGQPWCAAFISWCFMKAFGLDNAKKLLKHWPYVYCPTLGALFVKNANPKVGDVVIFKHGDTFTHTGFVTKVAGDRFWTIEGNTSGASGIVANGGGVCQKSYYNSNLPGTKFCTPDYSIVFSADKNETDKTTNPEGGSYMFNPETVKAGDKNTSVLLLQEILRARGFKGKNGKALKLTWTADANTIYALKAYQESRKEVLEVDGICGSATWKDLIAI
;
A
#
# COMPACT_ATOMS: atom_id res chain seq x y z
N MET A 1 -12.31 -5.93 2.81
CA MET A 1 -10.85 -6.19 2.85
C MET A 1 -10.60 -7.01 4.11
N GLU A 2 -9.75 -8.03 4.06
CA GLU A 2 -9.34 -8.82 5.24
C GLU A 2 -7.82 -8.84 5.30
N ILE A 3 -7.25 -8.43 6.43
CA ILE A 3 -5.82 -8.40 6.67
C ILE A 3 -5.53 -9.38 7.78
N ARG A 4 -4.64 -10.34 7.53
CA ARG A 4 -4.27 -11.35 8.54
C ARG A 4 -3.05 -10.88 9.31
N GLY A 5 -3.05 -11.09 10.61
CA GLY A 5 -1.93 -10.75 11.47
C GLY A 5 -1.86 -11.64 12.69
N ILE A 6 -0.92 -11.29 13.57
CA ILE A 6 -0.69 -11.93 14.86
C ILE A 6 -0.65 -10.88 15.95
N ASP A 7 -0.85 -11.32 17.18
CA ASP A 7 -0.46 -10.55 18.36
C ASP A 7 0.47 -11.40 19.22
N VAL A 8 1.47 -10.75 19.82
CA VAL A 8 2.58 -11.43 20.49
C VAL A 8 3.06 -10.67 21.71
N SER A 9 3.73 -11.41 22.58
CA SER A 9 4.37 -10.92 23.80
C SER A 9 5.65 -11.71 24.09
N ALA A 10 6.26 -11.48 25.25
CA ALA A 10 7.34 -12.32 25.76
C ALA A 10 6.99 -13.83 25.81
N TRP A 11 5.70 -14.21 25.87
CA TRP A 11 5.28 -15.62 25.85
C TRP A 11 5.64 -16.37 24.56
N GLN A 12 5.75 -15.67 23.44
CA GLN A 12 6.18 -16.27 22.17
C GLN A 12 7.71 -16.41 22.07
N GLY A 13 8.46 -15.82 23.01
CA GLY A 13 9.91 -15.86 23.04
C GLY A 13 10.55 -15.26 21.79
N LYS A 14 11.69 -15.83 21.36
CA LYS A 14 12.40 -15.39 20.17
C LYS A 14 11.65 -15.80 18.90
N ILE A 15 11.18 -14.81 18.15
CA ILE A 15 10.47 -14.98 16.87
C ILE A 15 11.44 -14.75 15.70
N ASP A 16 11.39 -15.62 14.70
CA ASP A 16 11.99 -15.38 13.38
C ASP A 16 11.01 -14.55 12.52
N TRP A 17 11.12 -13.23 12.67
CA TRP A 17 10.25 -12.28 11.98
C TRP A 17 10.40 -12.26 10.46
N LYS A 18 11.53 -12.71 9.91
CA LYS A 18 11.68 -12.86 8.46
C LYS A 18 10.75 -13.95 7.97
N THR A 19 10.79 -15.10 8.62
CA THR A 19 9.91 -16.23 8.29
C THR A 19 8.44 -15.87 8.49
N VAL A 20 8.11 -15.09 9.53
CA VAL A 20 6.73 -14.58 9.74
C VAL A 20 6.30 -13.62 8.62
N ALA A 21 7.18 -12.74 8.16
CA ALA A 21 6.91 -11.84 7.03
C ALA A 21 6.70 -12.62 5.73
N ASP A 22 7.58 -13.58 5.42
CA ASP A 22 7.49 -14.45 4.25
C ASP A 22 6.22 -15.33 4.26
N TYR A 23 5.74 -15.67 5.46
CA TYR A 23 4.47 -16.36 5.67
C TYR A 23 3.22 -15.48 5.42
N GLY A 24 3.40 -14.17 5.23
CA GLY A 24 2.37 -13.24 4.77
C GLY A 24 1.54 -12.58 5.87
N MET A 25 2.13 -12.33 7.05
CA MET A 25 1.46 -11.55 8.11
C MET A 25 1.46 -10.06 7.77
N GLY A 26 0.27 -9.48 7.59
CA GLY A 26 0.06 -8.09 7.19
C GLY A 26 0.04 -7.08 8.34
N PHE A 27 0.10 -7.54 9.60
CA PHE A 27 0.37 -6.71 10.78
C PHE A 27 0.79 -7.57 11.98
N ALA A 28 1.36 -6.91 12.99
CA ALA A 28 1.57 -7.47 14.32
C ALA A 28 1.14 -6.48 15.41
N ILE A 29 0.40 -6.95 16.42
CA ILE A 29 0.10 -6.16 17.64
C ILE A 29 0.99 -6.67 18.78
N LEU A 30 1.79 -5.79 19.37
CA LEU A 30 2.82 -6.17 20.33
C LEU A 30 2.42 -5.78 21.77
N ARG A 31 2.57 -6.69 22.73
CA ARG A 31 2.42 -6.32 24.14
C ARG A 31 3.50 -5.32 24.51
N ILE A 32 3.12 -4.18 25.09
CA ILE A 32 4.08 -3.13 25.44
C ILE A 32 4.57 -3.20 26.88
N THR A 33 3.67 -3.53 27.81
CA THR A 33 4.00 -3.73 29.22
C THR A 33 3.18 -4.86 29.79
N GLU A 34 3.71 -5.56 30.77
CA GLU A 34 3.01 -6.56 31.57
C GLU A 34 2.47 -5.96 32.89
N ALA A 35 2.09 -6.82 33.83
CA ALA A 35 1.60 -6.42 35.14
C ALA A 35 2.62 -5.53 35.86
N GLY A 36 2.13 -4.51 36.58
CA GLY A 36 2.99 -3.56 37.29
C GLY A 36 3.75 -2.59 36.39
N ASN A 37 3.34 -2.41 35.12
CA ASN A 37 3.98 -1.50 34.16
C ASN A 37 5.44 -1.85 33.82
N VAL A 38 5.83 -3.10 34.04
CA VAL A 38 7.11 -3.64 33.55
C VAL A 38 7.05 -3.74 32.03
N ILE A 39 8.09 -3.25 31.33
CA ILE A 39 8.16 -3.32 29.87
C ILE A 39 8.25 -4.78 29.46
N ASP A 40 7.44 -5.20 28.47
CA ASP A 40 7.54 -6.56 27.95
C ASP A 40 8.96 -6.78 27.39
N SER A 41 9.63 -7.83 27.88
CA SER A 41 11.04 -8.08 27.60
C SER A 41 11.37 -8.30 26.12
N TYR A 42 10.36 -8.61 25.29
CA TYR A 42 10.50 -8.76 23.85
C TYR A 42 9.93 -7.60 23.03
N PHE A 43 9.29 -6.59 23.65
CA PHE A 43 8.69 -5.47 22.92
C PHE A 43 9.67 -4.78 21.97
N GLU A 44 10.86 -4.41 22.47
CA GLU A 44 11.86 -3.69 21.68
C GLU A 44 12.38 -4.53 20.49
N GLN A 45 12.69 -5.80 20.74
CA GLN A 45 13.15 -6.71 19.70
C GLN A 45 12.07 -6.93 18.64
N ASN A 46 10.83 -7.20 19.07
CA ASN A 46 9.71 -7.41 18.17
C ASN A 46 9.40 -6.15 17.36
N PHE A 47 9.38 -4.99 18.00
CA PHE A 47 9.13 -3.71 17.31
C PHE A 47 10.19 -3.41 16.25
N SER A 48 11.46 -3.61 16.58
CA SER A 48 12.58 -3.43 15.65
C SER A 48 12.52 -4.41 14.48
N GLU A 49 12.31 -5.70 14.74
CA GLU A 49 12.27 -6.71 13.69
C GLU A 49 11.02 -6.61 12.81
N CYS A 50 9.84 -6.27 13.35
CA CYS A 50 8.67 -5.96 12.54
C CYS A 50 8.94 -4.80 11.57
N ARG A 51 9.56 -3.71 12.04
CA ARG A 51 9.94 -2.57 11.17
C ARG A 51 10.94 -2.98 10.09
N LYS A 52 11.95 -3.78 10.46
CA LYS A 52 12.97 -4.29 9.53
C LYS A 52 12.39 -5.13 8.39
N TYR A 53 11.32 -5.89 8.66
CA TYR A 53 10.64 -6.71 7.64
C TYR A 53 9.32 -6.11 7.15
N ASN A 54 9.12 -4.80 7.35
CA ASN A 54 7.95 -4.06 6.86
C ASN A 54 6.60 -4.63 7.29
N ILE A 55 6.52 -5.21 8.48
CA ILE A 55 5.26 -5.63 9.10
C ILE A 55 4.67 -4.42 9.85
N PRO A 56 3.49 -3.90 9.47
CA PRO A 56 2.80 -2.84 10.19
C PRO A 56 2.58 -3.18 11.66
N VAL A 57 2.84 -2.23 12.56
CA VAL A 57 2.85 -2.51 14.00
C VAL A 57 1.77 -1.73 14.74
N GLY A 58 1.10 -2.40 15.66
CA GLY A 58 0.32 -1.80 16.75
C GLY A 58 0.84 -2.29 18.10
N ALA A 59 0.26 -1.78 19.18
CA ALA A 59 0.63 -2.18 20.53
C ALA A 59 -0.62 -2.48 21.37
N TYR A 60 -0.48 -3.30 22.42
CA TYR A 60 -1.56 -3.49 23.38
C TYR A 60 -1.08 -3.41 24.83
N LYS A 61 -1.99 -2.95 25.70
CA LYS A 61 -1.84 -2.93 27.15
C LYS A 61 -2.95 -3.78 27.77
N TYR A 62 -2.58 -4.95 28.29
CA TYR A 62 -3.40 -5.69 29.24
C TYR A 62 -3.50 -4.88 30.52
N SER A 63 -4.70 -4.43 30.87
CA SER A 63 -4.89 -3.55 32.02
C SER A 63 -5.20 -4.33 33.29
N TYR A 64 -4.55 -3.93 34.38
CA TYR A 64 -4.86 -4.39 35.74
C TYR A 64 -5.41 -3.25 36.61
N ALA A 65 -5.70 -2.10 36.02
CA ALA A 65 -6.14 -0.92 36.74
C ALA A 65 -7.54 -1.11 37.33
N MET A 66 -7.71 -0.78 38.60
CA MET A 66 -9.00 -0.73 39.29
C MET A 66 -9.49 0.72 39.49
N THR A 67 -8.59 1.69 39.34
CA THR A 67 -8.83 3.12 39.55
C THR A 67 -8.40 3.97 38.35
N VAL A 68 -8.95 5.19 38.26
CA VAL A 68 -8.58 6.14 37.21
C VAL A 68 -7.10 6.54 37.31
N ALA A 69 -6.53 6.60 38.51
CA ALA A 69 -5.11 6.92 38.67
C ALA A 69 -4.20 5.82 38.11
N GLU A 70 -4.55 4.56 38.35
CA GLU A 70 -3.79 3.41 37.85
C GLU A 70 -3.85 3.34 36.32
N ILE A 71 -5.03 3.47 35.70
CA ILE A 71 -5.15 3.40 34.24
C ILE A 71 -4.41 4.56 33.55
N GLN A 72 -4.36 5.74 34.19
CA GLN A 72 -3.56 6.86 33.71
C GLN A 72 -2.06 6.57 33.84
N SER A 73 -1.62 5.88 34.90
CA SER A 73 -0.24 5.43 35.05
C SER A 73 0.13 4.42 33.96
N GLU A 74 -0.74 3.44 33.69
CA GLU A 74 -0.60 2.50 32.58
C GLU A 74 -0.47 3.23 31.23
N ALA A 75 -1.39 4.15 30.92
CA ALA A 75 -1.36 4.90 29.65
C ALA A 75 -0.08 5.75 29.50
N LYS A 76 0.35 6.44 30.57
CA LYS A 76 1.59 7.23 30.56
C LYS A 76 2.80 6.34 30.30
N LYS A 77 2.85 5.14 30.88
CA LYS A 77 3.95 4.20 30.63
C LYS A 77 3.95 3.72 29.18
N VAL A 78 2.78 3.46 28.59
CA VAL A 78 2.65 3.12 27.16
C VAL A 78 3.26 4.24 26.30
N VAL A 79 2.87 5.49 26.54
CA VAL A 79 3.39 6.66 25.80
C VAL A 79 4.90 6.83 26.00
N GLU A 80 5.40 6.66 27.22
CA GLU A 80 6.83 6.72 27.54
C GLU A 80 7.64 5.68 26.76
N VAL A 81 7.18 4.42 26.72
CA VAL A 81 7.86 3.34 26.00
C VAL A 81 7.79 3.55 24.48
N LEU A 82 6.65 4.02 23.97
CA LEU A 82 6.52 4.35 22.56
C LEU A 82 7.40 5.54 22.17
N ASN A 83 7.61 6.52 23.05
CA ASN A 83 8.51 7.65 22.86
C ASN A 83 8.40 8.30 21.46
N GLY A 84 7.17 8.57 20.99
CA GLY A 84 6.91 9.19 19.69
C GLY A 84 7.14 8.29 18.47
N ARG A 85 7.52 7.01 18.66
CA ARG A 85 7.65 6.05 17.55
C ARG A 85 6.30 5.88 16.87
N LYS A 86 6.30 5.89 15.54
CA LYS A 86 5.09 5.71 14.73
C LYS A 86 4.56 4.28 14.84
N LEU A 87 3.27 4.15 15.11
CA LEU A 87 2.50 2.92 14.96
C LEU A 87 1.57 3.04 13.77
N GLN A 88 1.48 1.98 12.96
CA GLN A 88 0.49 1.90 11.89
C GLN A 88 -0.87 1.52 12.47
N TYR A 89 -0.88 0.53 13.37
CA TYR A 89 -2.09 0.05 14.03
C TYR A 89 -2.28 0.73 15.40
N PRO A 90 -3.51 0.76 15.94
CA PRO A 90 -3.80 1.41 17.22
C PRO A 90 -3.01 0.86 18.40
N VAL A 91 -3.02 1.65 19.47
CA VAL A 91 -2.82 1.15 20.83
C VAL A 91 -4.14 0.58 21.31
N TRP A 92 -4.14 -0.72 21.61
CA TRP A 92 -5.30 -1.45 22.10
C TRP A 92 -5.28 -1.53 23.62
N LEU A 93 -6.32 -1.01 24.27
CA LEU A 93 -6.58 -1.28 25.67
C LEU A 93 -7.25 -2.66 25.77
N ASP A 94 -6.54 -3.62 26.35
CA ASP A 94 -7.00 -4.98 26.54
C ASP A 94 -7.72 -5.09 27.90
N LEU A 95 -9.04 -5.27 27.79
CA LEU A 95 -9.99 -5.39 28.90
C LEU A 95 -10.53 -6.81 28.96
N GLU A 96 -9.85 -7.65 29.73
CA GLU A 96 -10.32 -9.02 29.99
C GLU A 96 -10.09 -9.49 31.43
N TRP A 97 -9.47 -8.67 32.27
CA TRP A 97 -9.13 -9.06 33.65
C TRP A 97 -10.37 -9.18 34.53
N ASN A 98 -10.65 -10.40 35.00
CA ASN A 98 -11.91 -10.72 35.67
C ASN A 98 -12.22 -9.83 36.88
N ASN A 99 -11.20 -9.35 37.62
CA ASN A 99 -11.42 -8.51 38.81
C ASN A 99 -12.07 -7.17 38.48
N GLN A 100 -11.84 -6.61 37.28
CA GLN A 100 -12.47 -5.37 36.84
C GLN A 100 -13.99 -5.49 36.67
N ARG A 101 -14.56 -6.70 36.57
CA ARG A 101 -16.03 -6.88 36.55
C ARG A 101 -16.71 -6.33 37.80
N SER A 102 -16.02 -6.37 38.95
CA SER A 102 -16.55 -5.83 40.21
C SER A 102 -16.73 -4.31 40.20
N LEU A 103 -16.08 -3.61 39.28
CA LEU A 103 -16.17 -2.15 39.14
C LEU A 103 -17.51 -1.69 38.55
N GLY A 104 -18.19 -2.57 37.81
CA GLY A 104 -19.36 -2.21 37.02
C GLY A 104 -19.05 -1.39 35.77
N ALA A 105 -20.02 -1.34 34.86
CA ALA A 105 -19.81 -0.80 33.51
C ALA A 105 -19.43 0.69 33.47
N GLU A 106 -19.97 1.50 34.38
CA GLU A 106 -19.70 2.93 34.47
C GLU A 106 -18.24 3.22 34.86
N GLN A 107 -17.69 2.46 35.81
CA GLN A 107 -16.31 2.65 36.23
C GLN A 107 -15.35 2.16 35.13
N ILE A 108 -15.65 1.04 34.47
CA ILE A 108 -14.88 0.56 33.31
C ILE A 108 -14.87 1.59 32.18
N HIS A 109 -16.00 2.24 31.91
CA HIS A 109 -16.08 3.37 30.99
C HIS A 109 -15.11 4.50 31.39
N LYS A 110 -15.16 4.95 32.64
CA LYS A 110 -14.24 6.00 33.13
C LYS A 110 -12.77 5.59 32.99
N LEU A 111 -12.44 4.32 33.22
CA LEU A 111 -11.08 3.84 33.03
C LEU A 111 -10.66 3.92 31.55
N ALA A 112 -11.48 3.38 30.66
CA ALA A 112 -11.19 3.35 29.23
C ALA A 112 -11.05 4.76 28.63
N GLU A 113 -11.92 5.71 28.98
CA GLU A 113 -11.80 7.10 28.50
C GLU A 113 -10.59 7.83 29.09
N ALA A 114 -10.20 7.53 30.33
CA ALA A 114 -8.99 8.11 30.92
C ALA A 114 -7.73 7.61 30.20
N PHE A 115 -7.69 6.34 29.83
CA PHE A 115 -6.62 5.77 29.01
C PHE A 115 -6.61 6.40 27.61
N GLU A 116 -7.76 6.39 26.94
CA GLU A 116 -7.93 6.90 25.59
C GLU A 116 -7.44 8.34 25.44
N LYS A 117 -7.84 9.24 26.34
CA LYS A 117 -7.41 10.65 26.33
C LYS A 117 -5.89 10.82 26.34
N ILE A 118 -5.16 9.98 27.08
CA ILE A 118 -3.70 10.07 27.16
C ILE A 118 -3.06 9.55 25.88
N ILE A 119 -3.56 8.43 25.35
CA ILE A 119 -3.06 7.82 24.11
C ILE A 119 -3.28 8.74 22.91
N THR A 120 -4.48 9.30 22.76
CA THR A 120 -4.82 10.18 21.64
C THR A 120 -4.13 11.53 21.74
N ALA A 121 -3.98 12.09 22.95
CA ALA A 121 -3.17 13.30 23.16
C ALA A 121 -1.68 13.10 22.79
N ALA A 122 -1.17 11.87 22.87
CA ALA A 122 0.18 11.51 22.42
C ALA A 122 0.27 11.23 20.90
N GLY A 123 -0.81 11.42 20.14
CA GLY A 123 -0.85 11.25 18.69
C GLY A 123 -1.09 9.81 18.21
N TYR A 124 -1.47 8.90 19.12
CA TYR A 124 -1.75 7.51 18.78
C TYR A 124 -3.24 7.24 18.56
N LYS A 125 -3.55 6.35 17.62
CA LYS A 125 -4.90 5.80 17.49
C LYS A 125 -5.21 4.90 18.67
N PHE A 126 -6.46 4.91 19.12
CA PHE A 126 -6.95 4.11 20.23
C PHE A 126 -8.00 3.09 19.77
N GLY A 127 -7.98 1.91 20.38
CA GLY A 127 -9.02 0.90 20.27
C GLY A 127 -9.12 0.04 21.53
N ILE A 128 -10.19 -0.75 21.64
CA ILE A 128 -10.42 -1.64 22.78
C ILE A 128 -10.38 -3.08 22.31
N TYR A 129 -9.58 -3.91 22.99
CA TYR A 129 -9.63 -5.36 22.84
C TYR A 129 -10.42 -5.99 23.99
N CYS A 130 -11.28 -6.95 23.66
CA CYS A 130 -11.98 -7.78 24.63
C CYS A 130 -12.60 -9.01 23.96
N ASN A 131 -13.03 -9.99 24.74
CA ASN A 131 -13.84 -11.09 24.22
C ASN A 131 -15.33 -10.70 24.07
N VAL A 132 -16.10 -11.56 23.40
CA VAL A 132 -17.53 -11.34 23.13
C VAL A 132 -18.37 -11.16 24.40
N ASP A 133 -18.07 -11.91 25.45
CA ASP A 133 -18.79 -11.81 26.72
C ASP A 133 -18.56 -10.44 27.36
N TRP A 134 -17.32 -9.98 27.42
CA TRP A 134 -16.98 -8.64 27.88
C TRP A 134 -17.68 -7.57 27.03
N TYR A 135 -17.64 -7.71 25.71
CA TYR A 135 -18.31 -6.77 24.83
C TYR A 135 -19.82 -6.70 25.12
N LEU A 136 -20.52 -7.82 25.29
CA LEU A 136 -21.97 -7.82 25.47
C LEU A 136 -22.40 -7.47 26.89
N ASN A 137 -21.63 -7.89 27.90
CA ASN A 137 -22.09 -7.94 29.29
C ASN A 137 -21.33 -7.00 30.23
N VAL A 138 -20.21 -6.41 29.80
CA VAL A 138 -19.36 -5.56 30.65
C VAL A 138 -19.16 -4.16 30.04
N ILE A 139 -18.93 -4.08 28.73
CA ILE A 139 -18.69 -2.82 28.03
C ILE A 139 -20.01 -2.09 27.75
N CYS A 140 -20.20 -0.91 28.36
CA CYS A 140 -21.40 -0.09 28.15
C CYS A 140 -21.47 0.51 26.73
N SER A 141 -22.65 1.02 26.38
CA SER A 141 -22.95 1.65 25.09
C SER A 141 -22.04 2.85 24.76
N HIS A 142 -21.62 3.62 25.76
CA HIS A 142 -20.77 4.82 25.57
C HIS A 142 -19.41 4.49 24.97
N LEU A 143 -18.85 3.31 25.26
CA LEU A 143 -17.58 2.86 24.69
C LEU A 143 -17.70 2.31 23.27
N LYS A 144 -18.92 1.99 22.80
CA LYS A 144 -19.15 1.37 21.47
C LYS A 144 -18.86 2.29 20.29
N LYS A 145 -18.60 3.57 20.55
CA LYS A 145 -18.10 4.54 19.57
C LYS A 145 -16.66 4.26 19.12
N TYR A 146 -15.87 3.55 19.94
CA TYR A 146 -14.48 3.21 19.62
C TYR A 146 -14.39 1.95 18.74
N ASP A 147 -13.25 1.80 18.09
CA ASP A 147 -12.92 0.59 17.37
C ASP A 147 -12.69 -0.59 18.33
N PHE A 148 -13.22 -1.77 18.00
CA PHE A 148 -13.06 -2.98 18.81
C PHE A 148 -12.31 -4.10 18.07
N TRP A 149 -11.36 -4.71 18.75
CA TRP A 149 -10.72 -5.96 18.38
C TRP A 149 -11.29 -7.08 19.27
N ILE A 150 -12.04 -8.00 18.68
CA ILE A 150 -12.86 -8.98 19.42
C ILE A 150 -12.22 -10.36 19.41
N ALA A 151 -12.03 -10.94 20.59
CA ALA A 151 -11.68 -12.36 20.72
C ALA A 151 -12.93 -13.25 20.64
N ARG A 152 -12.92 -14.18 19.69
CA ARG A 152 -13.94 -15.23 19.56
C ARG A 152 -13.38 -16.45 18.83
N TYR A 153 -13.16 -17.53 19.55
CA TYR A 153 -12.65 -18.79 19.01
C TYR A 153 -13.38 -19.97 19.66
N PRO A 154 -13.37 -21.17 19.05
CA PRO A 154 -14.09 -22.32 19.60
C PRO A 154 -13.44 -22.77 20.92
N ALA A 155 -14.23 -23.39 21.81
CA ALA A 155 -13.69 -24.01 23.03
C ALA A 155 -12.62 -25.09 22.71
N SER A 156 -12.81 -25.81 21.60
CA SER A 156 -11.84 -26.75 21.03
C SER A 156 -10.93 -26.07 19.99
N ASP A 157 -10.30 -24.96 20.36
CA ASP A 157 -9.38 -24.25 19.47
C ASP A 157 -8.18 -25.14 19.10
N ASN A 158 -8.03 -25.37 17.80
CA ASN A 158 -6.96 -26.14 17.19
C ASN A 158 -6.07 -25.27 16.27
N GLY A 159 -6.26 -23.94 16.29
CA GLY A 159 -5.51 -23.00 15.46
C GLY A 159 -6.12 -22.68 14.10
N THR A 160 -7.25 -23.30 13.74
CA THR A 160 -7.89 -23.10 12.44
C THR A 160 -9.02 -22.08 12.50
N LEU A 161 -9.13 -21.27 11.43
CA LEU A 161 -10.19 -20.27 11.29
C LEU A 161 -11.56 -20.95 11.16
N GLN A 162 -12.45 -20.70 12.11
CA GLN A 162 -13.84 -21.16 12.06
C GLN A 162 -14.78 -20.01 11.71
N GLU A 163 -15.04 -19.84 10.43
CA GLU A 163 -15.80 -18.72 9.86
C GLU A 163 -17.17 -18.47 10.52
N ARG A 164 -17.87 -19.53 10.93
CA ARG A 164 -19.15 -19.46 11.67
C ARG A 164 -19.08 -18.68 12.99
N LEU A 165 -17.88 -18.49 13.54
CA LEU A 165 -17.63 -17.76 14.77
C LEU A 165 -17.22 -16.31 14.52
N ARG A 166 -17.21 -15.84 13.27
CA ARG A 166 -16.91 -14.44 12.95
C ARG A 166 -17.86 -13.49 13.71
N PRO A 167 -17.34 -12.53 14.50
CA PRO A 167 -18.16 -11.45 15.05
C PRO A 167 -18.72 -10.56 13.94
N TYR A 168 -19.98 -10.13 14.05
CA TYR A 168 -20.60 -9.17 13.12
C TYR A 168 -20.32 -7.70 13.49
N PHE A 169 -19.53 -7.49 14.54
CA PHE A 169 -19.15 -6.19 15.10
C PHE A 169 -17.64 -6.18 15.39
N GLY A 170 -17.10 -4.98 15.54
CA GLY A 170 -15.67 -4.77 15.68
C GLY A 170 -14.95 -4.69 14.33
N VAL A 171 -13.72 -4.20 14.38
CA VAL A 171 -12.84 -4.00 13.22
C VAL A 171 -11.75 -5.06 13.15
N GLY A 172 -11.56 -5.83 14.21
CA GLY A 172 -10.59 -6.91 14.31
C GLY A 172 -11.19 -8.13 15.00
N TRP A 173 -10.71 -9.32 14.64
CA TRP A 173 -11.15 -10.59 15.17
C TRP A 173 -9.93 -11.46 15.51
N GLN A 174 -9.71 -11.74 16.80
CA GLN A 174 -8.82 -12.82 17.23
C GLN A 174 -9.59 -14.14 17.15
N TYR A 175 -9.22 -14.98 16.19
CA TYR A 175 -9.97 -16.19 15.83
C TYR A 175 -9.34 -17.48 16.37
N SER A 176 -8.17 -17.38 16.99
CA SER A 176 -7.47 -18.52 17.61
C SER A 176 -6.40 -18.01 18.55
N SER A 177 -6.14 -18.74 19.64
CA SER A 177 -4.95 -18.66 20.49
C SER A 177 -4.03 -19.89 20.39
N LYS A 178 -4.40 -20.89 19.58
CA LYS A 178 -3.68 -22.18 19.46
C LYS A 178 -3.02 -22.41 18.10
N ALA A 179 -2.97 -21.41 17.23
CA ALA A 179 -2.37 -21.55 15.92
C ALA A 179 -0.86 -21.74 15.99
N LYS A 180 -0.30 -22.47 15.01
CA LYS A 180 1.13 -22.60 14.79
C LYS A 180 1.47 -22.01 13.43
N ILE A 181 2.49 -21.16 13.38
CA ILE A 181 2.99 -20.58 12.12
C ILE A 181 4.51 -20.74 12.04
N PRO A 182 5.07 -20.83 10.82
CA PRO A 182 6.52 -20.79 10.63
C PRO A 182 7.14 -19.55 11.30
N GLY A 183 8.28 -19.73 11.95
CA GLY A 183 9.03 -18.67 12.63
C GLY A 183 8.70 -18.48 14.11
N ILE A 184 7.72 -19.21 14.66
CA ILE A 184 7.37 -19.20 16.08
C ILE A 184 7.36 -20.65 16.61
N SER A 185 8.15 -20.95 17.65
CA SER A 185 8.34 -22.32 18.15
C SER A 185 7.13 -22.88 18.94
N GLY A 186 6.16 -22.03 19.28
CA GLY A 186 4.96 -22.39 20.06
C GLY A 186 3.65 -22.01 19.37
N THR A 187 2.61 -21.82 20.18
CA THR A 187 1.34 -21.29 19.67
C THR A 187 1.37 -19.76 19.61
N VAL A 188 0.61 -19.20 18.69
CA VAL A 188 0.44 -17.77 18.50
C VAL A 188 -1.02 -17.43 18.26
N ASP A 189 -1.41 -16.25 18.73
CA ASP A 189 -2.72 -15.71 18.52
C ASP A 189 -2.84 -15.21 17.08
N ARG A 190 -3.99 -15.52 16.45
CA ARG A 190 -4.23 -15.19 15.03
C ARG A 190 -5.41 -14.27 14.86
N ASN A 191 -5.18 -13.26 14.03
CA ASN A 191 -6.10 -12.14 13.86
C ASN A 191 -6.49 -11.92 12.41
N ILE A 192 -7.69 -11.39 12.21
CA ILE A 192 -8.15 -10.78 10.97
C ILE A 192 -8.65 -9.37 11.30
N PHE A 193 -8.11 -8.36 10.64
CA PHE A 193 -8.64 -7.00 10.69
C PHE A 193 -9.37 -6.66 9.38
N TYR A 194 -10.50 -5.98 9.52
CA TYR A 194 -11.38 -5.54 8.44
C TYR A 194 -11.16 -4.07 8.07
N LYS A 195 -10.43 -3.35 8.91
CA LYS A 195 -10.00 -1.97 8.72
C LYS A 195 -8.48 -1.96 8.55
N ASP A 196 -8.02 -1.38 7.44
CA ASP A 196 -6.59 -1.14 7.25
C ASP A 196 -6.20 0.12 8.03
N TYR A 197 -5.40 -0.05 9.07
CA TYR A 197 -4.82 1.06 9.80
C TYR A 197 -3.46 1.47 9.26
N ASN A 198 -2.90 0.67 8.34
CA ASN A 198 -1.64 0.97 7.71
C ASN A 198 -1.78 2.20 6.81
N GLU A 199 -1.62 3.34 7.46
CA GLU A 199 -1.46 4.63 6.87
C GLU A 199 -0.23 4.72 5.96
N ALA A 200 0.55 3.66 5.75
CA ALA A 200 1.47 3.57 4.60
C ALA A 200 0.73 3.36 3.25
N LYS A 201 -0.61 3.29 3.23
CA LYS A 201 -1.42 3.59 2.04
C LYS A 201 -2.19 4.94 2.11
N ASP A 202 -2.14 5.66 3.23
CA ASP A 202 -2.90 6.91 3.46
C ASP A 202 -2.12 8.08 4.10
N ILE A 203 -0.78 8.02 4.20
CA ILE A 203 0.12 9.15 4.50
C ILE A 203 0.93 9.46 3.24
N LYS A 204 0.28 10.16 2.31
CA LYS A 204 0.79 11.43 1.77
C LYS A 204 -0.22 12.53 2.10
N LYS A 205 -0.46 12.76 3.39
CA LYS A 205 -1.17 13.94 3.91
C LYS A 205 -0.53 14.40 5.21
N GLU A 206 0.71 14.85 5.11
CA GLU A 206 1.17 16.08 5.77
C GLU A 206 2.46 16.55 5.07
N ASN A 207 2.31 17.66 4.34
CA ASN A 207 3.33 18.54 3.79
C ASN A 207 4.50 17.92 3.01
N THR A 208 4.18 17.22 1.92
CA THR A 208 5.04 17.25 0.73
C THR A 208 4.15 17.47 -0.47
N VAL A 209 4.37 18.58 -1.17
CA VAL A 209 3.65 18.96 -2.39
C VAL A 209 3.70 17.78 -3.36
N MET A 210 2.54 17.15 -3.64
CA MET A 210 2.46 16.12 -4.68
C MET A 210 2.72 16.82 -6.01
N THR A 211 3.78 16.43 -6.69
CA THR A 211 4.08 16.94 -8.03
C THR A 211 3.11 16.34 -9.05
N LYS A 212 3.00 16.98 -10.23
CA LYS A 212 2.19 16.46 -11.35
C LYS A 212 2.55 15.03 -11.72
N SER A 213 3.84 14.72 -11.76
CA SER A 213 4.36 13.40 -12.11
C SER A 213 3.99 12.36 -11.07
N GLU A 214 4.03 12.70 -9.78
CA GLU A 214 3.60 11.79 -8.72
C GLU A 214 2.10 11.50 -8.77
N ALA A 215 1.26 12.51 -9.03
CA ALA A 215 -0.18 12.30 -9.21
C ALA A 215 -0.44 11.34 -10.38
N ILE A 216 0.22 11.57 -11.53
CA ILE A 216 0.13 10.68 -12.69
C ILE A 216 0.56 9.26 -12.31
N ASN A 217 1.72 9.09 -11.65
CA ASN A 217 2.22 7.76 -11.27
C ASN A 217 1.28 7.01 -10.32
N VAL A 218 0.60 7.70 -9.39
CA VAL A 218 -0.36 7.07 -8.48
C VAL A 218 -1.55 6.48 -9.24
N VAL A 219 -2.17 7.26 -10.13
CA VAL A 219 -3.35 6.76 -10.87
C VAL A 219 -2.97 5.67 -11.87
N LEU A 220 -1.79 5.78 -12.50
CA LEU A 220 -1.27 4.74 -13.40
C LEU A 220 -0.92 3.45 -12.65
N GLY A 221 -0.31 3.54 -11.47
CA GLY A 221 0.00 2.38 -10.64
C GLY A 221 -1.25 1.61 -10.21
N ILE A 222 -2.33 2.31 -9.87
CA ILE A 222 -3.64 1.68 -9.60
C ILE A 222 -4.18 0.97 -10.84
N ALA A 223 -4.06 1.57 -12.03
CA ALA A 223 -4.48 0.91 -13.26
C ALA A 223 -3.61 -0.32 -13.59
N GLU A 224 -2.30 -0.26 -13.32
CA GLU A 224 -1.36 -1.38 -13.50
C GLU A 224 -1.69 -2.59 -12.61
N GLU A 225 -2.04 -2.34 -11.34
CA GLU A 225 -2.47 -3.41 -10.41
C GLU A 225 -3.70 -4.17 -10.93
N GLU A 226 -4.51 -3.55 -11.78
CA GLU A 226 -5.73 -4.13 -12.33
C GLU A 226 -5.51 -4.96 -13.60
N ILE A 227 -4.33 -4.91 -14.24
CA ILE A 227 -4.02 -5.68 -15.45
C ILE A 227 -4.32 -7.17 -15.25
N GLY A 228 -5.13 -7.74 -16.14
CA GLY A 228 -5.59 -9.13 -16.07
C GLY A 228 -6.89 -9.34 -15.29
N TYR A 229 -7.52 -8.28 -14.76
CA TYR A 229 -8.88 -8.35 -14.25
C TYR A 229 -9.86 -8.71 -15.38
N LEU A 230 -10.72 -9.70 -15.15
CA LEU A 230 -11.78 -10.12 -16.07
C LEU A 230 -13.15 -9.72 -15.53
N GLU A 231 -14.06 -9.26 -16.40
CA GLU A 231 -15.45 -9.03 -16.01
C GLU A 231 -16.18 -10.33 -15.65
N LYS A 232 -17.26 -10.20 -14.89
CA LYS A 232 -17.97 -11.32 -14.28
C LYS A 232 -19.30 -11.61 -14.94
N LYS A 233 -19.81 -12.83 -14.72
CA LYS A 233 -21.17 -13.24 -15.13
C LYS A 233 -22.26 -12.53 -14.33
N ASN A 234 -21.99 -12.19 -13.07
CA ASN A 234 -22.92 -11.56 -12.12
C ASN A 234 -22.13 -10.95 -10.94
N ASN A 235 -22.82 -10.47 -9.90
CA ASN A 235 -22.21 -9.84 -8.71
C ASN A 235 -21.35 -10.77 -7.82
N SER A 236 -21.17 -12.04 -8.17
CA SER A 236 -20.30 -12.95 -7.42
C SER A 236 -18.83 -12.78 -7.79
N GLN A 237 -17.94 -12.89 -6.79
CA GLN A 237 -16.47 -12.85 -6.94
C GLN A 237 -15.92 -11.59 -7.64
N LEU A 238 -16.59 -10.44 -7.48
CA LEU A 238 -16.19 -9.18 -8.12
C LEU A 238 -14.75 -8.73 -7.77
N ASP A 239 -14.25 -9.08 -6.59
CA ASP A 239 -12.88 -8.75 -6.15
C ASP A 239 -11.81 -9.74 -6.64
N SER A 240 -12.22 -10.91 -7.17
CA SER A 240 -11.28 -11.85 -7.77
C SER A 240 -10.83 -11.35 -9.14
N LYS A 241 -9.53 -11.45 -9.45
CA LYS A 241 -9.00 -11.05 -10.75
C LYS A 241 -9.58 -11.89 -11.90
N THR A 242 -9.74 -13.20 -11.69
CA THR A 242 -10.19 -14.15 -12.72
C THR A 242 -11.39 -15.02 -12.34
N GLY A 243 -11.75 -15.09 -11.05
CA GLY A 243 -12.93 -15.85 -10.60
C GLY A 243 -14.22 -15.30 -11.20
N ASN A 244 -15.21 -16.17 -11.42
CA ASN A 244 -16.52 -15.88 -12.05
C ASN A 244 -16.44 -15.12 -13.39
N ALA A 245 -15.35 -15.27 -14.14
CA ALA A 245 -15.19 -14.59 -15.43
C ALA A 245 -16.36 -14.89 -16.38
N GLY A 246 -16.82 -13.86 -17.09
CA GLY A 246 -17.93 -13.92 -18.03
C GLY A 246 -17.90 -12.77 -19.03
N SER A 247 -18.98 -12.61 -19.79
CA SER A 247 -19.12 -11.55 -20.81
C SER A 247 -20.36 -10.67 -20.55
N ALA A 248 -20.73 -10.54 -19.27
CA ALA A 248 -21.94 -9.86 -18.85
C ALA A 248 -21.66 -8.49 -18.20
N ASN A 249 -20.44 -7.95 -18.32
CA ASN A 249 -20.06 -6.61 -17.83
C ASN A 249 -20.25 -6.38 -16.31
N TYR A 250 -20.28 -7.42 -15.48
CA TYR A 250 -20.29 -7.24 -14.02
C TYR A 250 -18.87 -7.01 -13.49
N THR A 251 -18.64 -5.90 -12.80
CA THR A 251 -17.29 -5.55 -12.32
C THR A 251 -17.31 -4.95 -10.91
N LYS A 252 -16.18 -5.03 -10.21
CA LYS A 252 -15.98 -4.27 -8.97
C LYS A 252 -16.02 -2.77 -9.21
N TYR A 253 -15.62 -2.30 -10.39
CA TYR A 253 -15.59 -0.88 -10.73
C TYR A 253 -17.00 -0.29 -10.69
N TRP A 254 -17.99 -0.94 -11.34
CA TRP A 254 -19.37 -0.51 -11.25
C TRP A 254 -19.95 -0.65 -9.85
N ARG A 255 -19.69 -1.77 -9.16
CA ARG A 255 -20.11 -1.93 -7.75
C ARG A 255 -19.62 -0.77 -6.88
N ASP A 256 -18.37 -0.33 -7.05
CA ASP A 256 -17.76 0.67 -6.17
C ASP A 256 -18.16 2.11 -6.53
N ILE A 257 -18.38 2.44 -7.81
CA ILE A 257 -18.68 3.84 -8.22
C ILE A 257 -20.17 4.11 -8.47
N LYS A 258 -20.93 3.11 -8.96
CA LYS A 258 -22.36 3.23 -9.32
C LYS A 258 -22.99 1.83 -9.51
N PRO A 259 -23.34 1.10 -8.42
CA PRO A 259 -23.80 -0.29 -8.51
C PRO A 259 -24.99 -0.51 -9.45
N SER A 260 -25.85 0.49 -9.61
CA SER A 260 -27.01 0.44 -10.50
C SER A 260 -26.64 0.34 -12.00
N TYR A 261 -25.36 0.46 -12.36
CA TYR A 261 -24.85 0.35 -13.72
C TYR A 261 -24.13 -0.99 -13.97
N GLN A 262 -24.21 -1.94 -13.04
CA GLN A 262 -23.72 -3.30 -13.31
C GLN A 262 -24.32 -3.86 -14.60
N GLY A 263 -23.49 -4.54 -15.38
CA GLY A 263 -23.87 -5.06 -16.69
C GLY A 263 -23.75 -4.07 -17.86
N GLN A 264 -23.34 -2.82 -17.60
CA GLN A 264 -23.05 -1.84 -18.64
C GLN A 264 -21.56 -1.85 -19.04
N PRO A 265 -21.18 -1.46 -20.26
CA PRO A 265 -19.79 -1.32 -20.66
C PRO A 265 -18.99 -0.46 -19.66
N TRP A 266 -17.81 -0.92 -19.26
CA TRP A 266 -17.12 -0.38 -18.07
C TRP A 266 -15.75 0.26 -18.35
N CYS A 267 -15.40 0.55 -19.62
CA CYS A 267 -14.14 1.22 -19.95
C CYS A 267 -14.03 2.60 -19.28
N ALA A 268 -15.09 3.42 -19.32
CA ALA A 268 -15.17 4.71 -18.64
C ALA A 268 -15.29 4.59 -17.11
N ALA A 269 -15.99 3.55 -16.63
CA ALA A 269 -16.11 3.24 -15.21
C ALA A 269 -14.75 2.90 -14.60
N PHE A 270 -13.91 2.14 -15.32
CA PHE A 270 -12.55 1.83 -14.90
C PHE A 270 -11.72 3.09 -14.68
N ILE A 271 -11.75 4.04 -15.63
CA ILE A 271 -11.08 5.35 -15.48
C ILE A 271 -11.59 6.07 -14.22
N SER A 272 -12.91 6.16 -14.04
CA SER A 272 -13.53 6.79 -12.87
C SER A 272 -13.08 6.15 -11.55
N TRP A 273 -13.06 4.83 -11.51
CA TRP A 273 -12.66 4.06 -10.35
C TRP A 273 -11.18 4.30 -10.02
N CYS A 274 -10.28 4.26 -11.01
CA CYS A 274 -8.86 4.54 -10.81
C CYS A 274 -8.64 5.94 -10.23
N PHE A 275 -9.30 6.98 -10.77
CA PHE A 275 -9.20 8.35 -10.20
C PHE A 275 -9.75 8.43 -8.77
N MET A 276 -10.87 7.78 -8.47
CA MET A 276 -11.44 7.77 -7.11
C MET A 276 -10.55 7.02 -6.12
N LYS A 277 -9.95 5.90 -6.53
CA LYS A 277 -8.99 5.16 -5.70
C LYS A 277 -7.68 5.94 -5.50
N ALA A 278 -7.25 6.71 -6.50
CA ALA A 278 -6.02 7.49 -6.45
C ALA A 278 -6.12 8.74 -5.57
N PHE A 279 -7.22 9.48 -5.67
CA PHE A 279 -7.31 10.84 -5.13
C PHE A 279 -8.53 11.09 -4.25
N GLY A 280 -9.38 10.08 -4.04
CA GLY A 280 -10.67 10.23 -3.40
C GLY A 280 -11.75 10.81 -4.34
N LEU A 281 -13.01 10.69 -3.92
CA LEU A 281 -14.18 11.02 -4.72
C LEU A 281 -14.22 12.49 -5.17
N ASP A 282 -13.92 13.43 -4.28
CA ASP A 282 -14.07 14.86 -4.57
C ASP A 282 -13.04 15.35 -5.58
N ASN A 283 -11.81 14.86 -5.50
CA ASN A 283 -10.79 15.19 -6.48
C ASN A 283 -11.03 14.47 -7.80
N ALA A 284 -11.53 13.23 -7.79
CA ALA A 284 -11.92 12.53 -9.01
C ALA A 284 -13.02 13.27 -9.78
N LYS A 285 -14.03 13.81 -9.08
CA LYS A 285 -15.07 14.67 -9.68
C LYS A 285 -14.48 15.88 -10.40
N LYS A 286 -13.53 16.58 -9.75
CA LYS A 286 -12.88 17.76 -10.33
C LYS A 286 -11.99 17.40 -11.52
N LEU A 287 -11.16 16.37 -11.37
CA LEU A 287 -10.23 15.90 -12.40
C LEU A 287 -10.95 15.43 -13.67
N LEU A 288 -12.11 14.77 -13.53
CA LEU A 288 -12.91 14.26 -14.64
C LEU A 288 -13.97 15.24 -15.14
N LYS A 289 -14.17 16.38 -14.46
CA LYS A 289 -15.20 17.40 -14.74
C LYS A 289 -16.64 16.85 -14.78
N HIS A 290 -16.85 15.58 -14.44
CA HIS A 290 -18.12 14.86 -14.44
C HIS A 290 -17.98 13.60 -13.58
N TRP A 291 -19.07 13.13 -12.95
CA TRP A 291 -19.02 11.95 -12.10
C TRP A 291 -20.28 11.07 -12.09
N PRO A 292 -20.12 9.73 -12.15
CA PRO A 292 -18.93 9.06 -12.67
C PRO A 292 -18.77 9.34 -14.18
N TYR A 293 -17.57 9.23 -14.72
CA TYR A 293 -17.40 9.19 -16.16
C TYR A 293 -17.93 7.85 -16.68
N VAL A 294 -19.05 7.90 -17.40
CA VAL A 294 -19.78 6.73 -17.88
C VAL A 294 -19.84 6.62 -19.41
N TYR A 295 -19.42 7.66 -20.14
CA TYR A 295 -19.62 7.74 -21.59
C TYR A 295 -18.54 8.56 -22.29
N CYS A 296 -17.79 7.95 -23.23
CA CYS A 296 -16.61 8.56 -23.87
C CYS A 296 -16.85 9.92 -24.54
N PRO A 297 -17.97 10.14 -25.26
CA PRO A 297 -18.27 11.45 -25.83
C PRO A 297 -18.41 12.58 -24.81
N THR A 298 -18.87 12.28 -23.59
CA THR A 298 -18.92 13.27 -22.50
C THR A 298 -17.53 13.81 -22.18
N LEU A 299 -16.51 12.94 -22.11
CA LEU A 299 -15.13 13.39 -21.88
C LEU A 299 -14.61 14.22 -23.07
N GLY A 300 -14.86 13.77 -24.30
CA GLY A 300 -14.48 14.50 -25.50
C GLY A 300 -15.13 15.90 -25.62
N ALA A 301 -16.28 16.12 -24.96
CA ALA A 301 -16.95 17.42 -24.89
C ALA A 301 -16.40 18.31 -23.75
N LEU A 302 -16.03 17.73 -22.61
CA LEU A 302 -15.59 18.47 -21.42
C LEU A 302 -14.09 18.80 -21.40
N PHE A 303 -13.28 18.11 -22.21
CA PHE A 303 -11.83 18.26 -22.25
C PHE A 303 -11.34 18.86 -23.56
N VAL A 304 -10.20 19.55 -23.46
CA VAL A 304 -9.41 19.91 -24.63
C VAL A 304 -8.91 18.61 -25.27
N LYS A 305 -9.18 18.46 -26.56
CA LYS A 305 -8.84 17.27 -27.36
C LYS A 305 -7.47 17.47 -28.01
N ASN A 306 -6.42 16.91 -27.41
CA ASN A 306 -5.07 16.98 -27.96
C ASN A 306 -4.86 15.92 -29.05
N ALA A 307 -4.00 16.24 -30.03
CA ALA A 307 -3.65 15.33 -31.12
C ALA A 307 -2.52 14.35 -30.77
N ASN A 308 -1.64 14.73 -29.85
CA ASN A 308 -0.46 13.96 -29.47
C ASN A 308 -0.59 13.46 -28.02
N PRO A 309 -0.19 12.20 -27.73
CA PRO A 309 -0.29 11.62 -26.41
C PRO A 309 0.76 12.18 -25.44
N LYS A 310 0.39 12.28 -24.17
CA LYS A 310 1.31 12.45 -23.04
C LYS A 310 1.02 11.38 -22.00
N VAL A 311 2.05 10.98 -21.24
CA VAL A 311 1.87 10.07 -20.10
C VAL A 311 0.90 10.72 -19.09
N GLY A 312 -0.08 9.95 -18.63
CA GLY A 312 -1.14 10.42 -17.74
C GLY A 312 -2.36 10.99 -18.47
N ASP A 313 -2.37 11.07 -19.79
CA ASP A 313 -3.58 11.41 -20.55
C ASP A 313 -4.60 10.27 -20.49
N VAL A 314 -5.88 10.65 -20.56
CA VAL A 314 -6.98 9.74 -20.88
C VAL A 314 -7.18 9.77 -22.38
N VAL A 315 -6.82 8.68 -23.06
CA VAL A 315 -7.07 8.54 -24.50
C VAL A 315 -8.54 8.24 -24.74
N ILE A 316 -9.12 8.84 -25.77
CA ILE A 316 -10.45 8.53 -26.27
C ILE A 316 -10.34 8.10 -27.74
N PHE A 317 -10.71 6.85 -28.00
CA PHE A 317 -10.64 6.24 -29.31
C PHE A 317 -11.93 6.51 -30.08
N LYS A 318 -11.78 6.98 -31.32
CA LYS A 318 -12.90 7.25 -32.22
C LYS A 318 -13.24 6.00 -33.02
N HIS A 319 -14.52 5.71 -33.15
CA HIS A 319 -15.05 4.71 -34.08
C HIS A 319 -16.22 5.34 -34.85
N GLY A 320 -16.06 5.48 -36.17
CA GLY A 320 -16.95 6.31 -36.98
C GLY A 320 -16.90 7.77 -36.52
N ASP A 321 -18.05 8.34 -36.18
CA ASP A 321 -18.19 9.73 -35.73
C ASP A 321 -18.20 9.93 -34.21
N THR A 322 -18.10 8.84 -33.45
CA THR A 322 -18.28 8.87 -31.99
C THR A 322 -17.05 8.30 -31.27
N PHE A 323 -16.74 8.82 -30.09
CA PHE A 323 -15.77 8.19 -29.20
C PHE A 323 -16.41 6.99 -28.50
N THR A 324 -15.78 5.81 -28.57
CA THR A 324 -16.39 4.56 -28.10
C THR A 324 -15.56 3.82 -27.06
N HIS A 325 -14.26 4.11 -26.95
CA HIS A 325 -13.37 3.44 -26.02
C HIS A 325 -12.36 4.40 -25.39
N THR A 326 -11.80 4.02 -24.25
CA THR A 326 -10.92 4.90 -23.47
C THR A 326 -9.92 4.10 -22.63
N GLY A 327 -8.78 4.71 -22.33
CA GLY A 327 -7.72 4.13 -21.52
C GLY A 327 -6.78 5.19 -20.96
N PHE A 328 -5.86 4.79 -20.09
CA PHE A 328 -4.77 5.63 -19.61
C PHE A 328 -3.56 5.49 -20.52
N VAL A 329 -2.91 6.60 -20.89
CA VAL A 329 -1.60 6.57 -21.57
C VAL A 329 -0.50 6.39 -20.52
N THR A 330 0.24 5.28 -20.60
CA THR A 330 1.30 4.94 -19.62
C THR A 330 2.72 5.23 -20.13
N LYS A 331 2.91 5.25 -21.45
CA LYS A 331 4.21 5.53 -22.07
C LYS A 331 4.00 6.13 -23.46
N VAL A 332 4.94 6.98 -23.88
CA VAL A 332 5.03 7.52 -25.25
C VAL A 332 6.48 7.43 -25.70
N ALA A 333 6.73 6.93 -26.91
CA ALA A 333 8.03 6.86 -27.53
C ALA A 333 7.89 7.03 -29.06
N GLY A 334 8.28 8.20 -29.56
CA GLY A 334 8.03 8.58 -30.96
C GLY A 334 6.54 8.58 -31.28
N ASP A 335 6.15 7.94 -32.37
CA ASP A 335 4.75 7.79 -32.79
C ASP A 335 3.98 6.70 -32.02
N ARG A 336 4.68 5.90 -31.20
CA ARG A 336 4.07 4.81 -30.44
C ARG A 336 3.70 5.26 -29.03
N PHE A 337 2.52 4.87 -28.57
CA PHE A 337 2.10 5.04 -27.18
C PHE A 337 1.52 3.73 -26.61
N TRP A 338 1.58 3.60 -25.29
CA TRP A 338 1.09 2.44 -24.55
C TRP A 338 -0.04 2.86 -23.63
N THR A 339 -0.96 1.93 -23.42
CA THR A 339 -2.16 2.18 -22.64
C THR A 339 -2.45 1.06 -21.65
N ILE A 340 -3.21 1.41 -20.61
CA ILE A 340 -3.99 0.46 -19.83
C ILE A 340 -5.46 0.79 -20.04
N GLU A 341 -6.19 -0.19 -20.54
CA GLU A 341 -7.58 -0.07 -20.95
C GLU A 341 -8.43 -1.04 -20.13
N GLY A 342 -9.58 -0.57 -19.65
CA GLY A 342 -10.63 -1.42 -19.09
C GLY A 342 -11.66 -1.77 -20.15
N ASN A 343 -12.31 -2.93 -20.00
CA ASN A 343 -13.26 -3.47 -20.96
C ASN A 343 -12.69 -3.65 -22.38
N THR A 344 -11.47 -4.19 -22.47
CA THR A 344 -10.78 -4.58 -23.71
C THR A 344 -10.30 -6.03 -23.59
N SER A 345 -9.67 -6.56 -24.65
CA SER A 345 -8.91 -7.80 -24.63
C SER A 345 -7.46 -7.56 -25.06
N GLY A 346 -6.64 -8.62 -25.04
CA GLY A 346 -5.27 -8.60 -25.56
C GLY A 346 -5.16 -8.61 -27.09
N ALA A 347 -6.27 -8.55 -27.82
CA ALA A 347 -6.26 -8.45 -29.27
C ALA A 347 -5.66 -7.11 -29.74
N SER A 348 -5.06 -7.12 -30.93
CA SER A 348 -4.53 -5.91 -31.56
C SER A 348 -5.66 -4.94 -31.96
N GLY A 349 -5.36 -3.64 -31.97
CA GLY A 349 -6.34 -2.61 -32.33
C GLY A 349 -7.30 -2.25 -31.20
N ILE A 350 -8.27 -1.38 -31.49
CA ILE A 350 -9.24 -0.87 -30.50
C ILE A 350 -10.34 -1.92 -30.31
N VAL A 351 -10.53 -2.41 -29.09
CA VAL A 351 -11.58 -3.38 -28.77
C VAL A 351 -12.53 -2.75 -27.77
N ALA A 352 -13.69 -2.32 -28.27
CA ALA A 352 -14.78 -1.90 -27.40
C ALA A 352 -15.50 -3.16 -26.88
N ASN A 353 -15.42 -3.40 -25.57
CA ASN A 353 -16.08 -4.52 -24.88
C ASN A 353 -15.36 -5.88 -24.96
N GLY A 354 -14.06 -5.91 -24.62
CA GLY A 354 -13.24 -7.12 -24.68
C GLY A 354 -13.15 -7.94 -23.37
N GLY A 355 -13.84 -7.51 -22.30
CA GLY A 355 -14.04 -8.34 -21.11
C GLY A 355 -12.95 -8.30 -20.04
N GLY A 356 -11.90 -7.50 -20.20
CA GLY A 356 -10.85 -7.38 -19.18
C GLY A 356 -10.07 -6.08 -19.18
N VAL A 357 -9.13 -5.97 -18.24
CA VAL A 357 -8.12 -4.91 -18.18
C VAL A 357 -6.86 -5.41 -18.85
N CYS A 358 -6.39 -4.72 -19.89
CA CYS A 358 -5.21 -5.12 -20.65
C CYS A 358 -4.26 -3.94 -20.90
N GLN A 359 -2.98 -4.25 -20.97
CA GLN A 359 -1.98 -3.32 -21.50
C GLN A 359 -1.92 -3.45 -23.02
N LYS A 360 -1.93 -2.31 -23.71
CA LYS A 360 -1.93 -2.25 -25.17
C LYS A 360 -0.96 -1.18 -25.67
N SER A 361 -0.75 -1.14 -26.98
CA SER A 361 0.06 -0.11 -27.61
C SER A 361 -0.37 0.15 -29.04
N TYR A 362 -0.23 1.38 -29.50
CA TYR A 362 -0.66 1.82 -30.81
C TYR A 362 0.32 2.82 -31.42
N TYR A 363 0.28 2.93 -32.74
CA TYR A 363 0.88 4.03 -33.48
C TYR A 363 -0.17 5.13 -33.65
N ASN A 364 0.13 6.36 -33.22
CA ASN A 364 -0.82 7.47 -33.29
C ASN A 364 -1.19 7.80 -34.74
N SER A 365 -0.22 7.73 -35.65
CA SER A 365 -0.42 7.85 -37.10
C SER A 365 -1.47 6.90 -37.68
N ASN A 366 -1.67 5.72 -37.07
CA ASN A 366 -2.61 4.70 -37.54
C ASN A 366 -4.01 4.82 -36.92
N LEU A 367 -4.25 5.82 -36.07
CA LEU A 367 -5.51 5.98 -35.33
C LEU A 367 -6.18 7.33 -35.61
N PRO A 368 -6.61 7.60 -36.86
CA PRO A 368 -7.23 8.86 -37.22
C PRO A 368 -8.45 9.17 -36.36
N GLY A 369 -8.51 10.40 -35.84
CA GLY A 369 -9.62 10.85 -34.98
C GLY A 369 -9.48 10.52 -33.50
N THR A 370 -8.51 9.68 -33.09
CA THR A 370 -8.16 9.51 -31.67
C THR A 370 -7.69 10.84 -31.07
N LYS A 371 -8.08 11.09 -29.82
CA LYS A 371 -7.73 12.30 -29.07
C LYS A 371 -7.29 11.96 -27.66
N PHE A 372 -6.48 12.85 -27.10
CA PHE A 372 -5.93 12.71 -25.76
C PHE A 372 -6.42 13.84 -24.87
N CYS A 373 -7.08 13.49 -23.77
CA CYS A 373 -7.60 14.42 -22.79
C CYS A 373 -6.64 14.44 -21.60
N THR A 374 -6.06 15.61 -21.30
CA THR A 374 -5.16 15.78 -20.16
C THR A 374 -5.96 16.26 -18.94
N PRO A 375 -6.11 15.44 -17.88
CA PRO A 375 -6.65 15.92 -16.61
C PRO A 375 -5.78 17.03 -16.02
N ASP A 376 -6.42 18.00 -15.37
CA ASP A 376 -5.69 19.02 -14.62
C ASP A 376 -5.25 18.44 -13.27
N TYR A 377 -4.17 17.66 -13.30
CA TYR A 377 -3.56 17.08 -12.11
C TYR A 377 -3.13 18.11 -11.07
N SER A 378 -3.11 19.42 -11.40
CA SER A 378 -2.81 20.45 -10.40
C SER A 378 -3.87 20.60 -9.31
N ILE A 379 -5.08 20.13 -9.59
CA ILE A 379 -6.20 20.13 -8.64
C ILE A 379 -5.93 19.23 -7.42
N VAL A 380 -5.06 18.23 -7.56
CA VAL A 380 -4.66 17.36 -6.44
C VAL A 380 -3.38 17.82 -5.75
N PHE A 381 -2.85 18.99 -6.13
CA PHE A 381 -1.78 19.66 -5.40
C PHE A 381 -2.40 20.48 -4.27
N SER A 382 -1.82 20.42 -3.06
CA SER A 382 -2.05 21.47 -2.06
C SER A 382 -1.32 22.71 -2.54
N ALA A 383 -2.06 23.76 -2.91
CA ALA A 383 -1.50 25.01 -3.39
C ALA A 383 -0.61 25.66 -2.33
N ASP A 384 0.68 25.79 -2.61
CA ASP A 384 1.42 26.99 -2.21
C ASP A 384 1.13 28.08 -3.25
N LYS A 385 0.66 29.22 -2.76
CA LYS A 385 0.62 30.44 -3.55
C LYS A 385 2.05 30.89 -3.82
N ASN A 386 2.29 31.26 -5.08
CA ASN A 386 3.48 31.90 -5.63
C ASN A 386 4.67 30.98 -5.90
N GLU A 387 4.83 30.59 -7.16
CA GLU A 387 6.09 30.94 -7.83
C GLU A 387 5.84 31.18 -9.32
N THR A 388 6.20 32.39 -9.72
CA THR A 388 6.18 32.90 -11.08
C THR A 388 7.21 32.18 -11.94
N ASP A 389 6.73 31.78 -13.12
CA ASP A 389 7.45 31.57 -14.37
C ASP A 389 8.93 32.02 -14.37
N LYS A 390 9.84 31.05 -14.38
CA LYS A 390 11.15 31.17 -15.04
C LYS A 390 11.50 29.85 -15.74
N THR A 391 11.52 29.95 -17.06
CA THR A 391 12.13 29.05 -18.02
C THR A 391 13.54 28.60 -17.62
N THR A 392 13.76 27.29 -17.50
CA THR A 392 15.03 26.62 -17.85
C THR A 392 14.77 25.21 -18.40
N ASN A 393 15.50 24.88 -19.45
CA ASN A 393 15.45 23.67 -20.28
C ASN A 393 15.57 22.33 -19.51
N PRO A 394 15.17 21.21 -20.13
CA PRO A 394 14.92 19.94 -19.43
C PRO A 394 16.20 19.14 -19.24
N GLU A 395 16.52 18.81 -17.99
CA GLU A 395 17.49 17.75 -17.68
C GLU A 395 16.90 16.77 -16.66
N GLY A 396 16.89 15.49 -17.06
CA GLY A 396 16.97 14.32 -16.17
C GLY A 396 15.76 14.02 -15.31
N GLY A 397 15.01 12.96 -15.66
CA GLY A 397 13.98 12.39 -14.79
C GLY A 397 14.59 11.94 -13.44
N SER A 398 14.06 12.47 -12.34
CA SER A 398 14.42 12.06 -10.98
C SER A 398 13.77 10.72 -10.65
N TYR A 399 14.60 9.68 -10.53
CA TYR A 399 14.20 8.37 -10.01
C TYR A 399 14.22 8.37 -8.47
N MET A 400 13.49 7.44 -7.85
CA MET A 400 13.26 7.28 -6.39
C MET A 400 14.54 7.01 -5.55
N PHE A 401 15.72 7.06 -6.16
CA PHE A 401 17.04 7.02 -5.53
C PHE A 401 18.02 7.72 -6.49
N ASN A 402 18.64 8.83 -6.07
CA ASN A 402 19.75 9.43 -6.82
C ASN A 402 21.03 8.67 -6.43
N PRO A 403 21.60 7.83 -7.31
CA PRO A 403 22.76 7.06 -6.94
C PRO A 403 23.98 7.97 -6.78
N GLU A 404 24.64 7.86 -5.62
CA GLU A 404 25.91 8.52 -5.35
C GLU A 404 27.01 7.94 -6.23
N THR A 405 28.07 8.72 -6.45
CA THR A 405 29.30 8.21 -7.07
C THR A 405 29.87 7.07 -6.23
N VAL A 406 30.18 5.95 -6.86
CA VAL A 406 30.81 4.79 -6.19
C VAL A 406 32.28 4.67 -6.59
N LYS A 407 33.18 4.60 -5.61
CA LYS A 407 34.62 4.32 -5.75
C LYS A 407 35.06 3.21 -4.80
N ALA A 408 36.30 2.73 -4.97
CA ALA A 408 36.86 1.65 -4.18
C ALA A 408 36.78 1.93 -2.66
N GLY A 409 36.24 0.98 -1.90
CA GLY A 409 36.10 1.09 -0.44
C GLY A 409 34.81 1.76 0.05
N ASP A 410 34.01 2.37 -0.84
CA ASP A 410 32.72 2.95 -0.45
C ASP A 410 31.77 1.88 0.12
N LYS A 411 30.92 2.29 1.06
CA LYS A 411 29.93 1.42 1.69
C LYS A 411 28.56 2.10 1.84
N ASN A 412 27.70 1.98 0.83
CA ASN A 412 26.38 2.60 0.80
C ASN A 412 25.39 1.81 -0.09
N THR A 413 24.15 2.29 -0.20
CA THR A 413 23.10 1.72 -1.06
C THR A 413 23.45 1.77 -2.55
N SER A 414 24.19 2.78 -3.02
CA SER A 414 24.62 2.90 -4.42
C SER A 414 25.60 1.80 -4.82
N VAL A 415 26.45 1.35 -3.89
CA VAL A 415 27.30 0.17 -4.09
C VAL A 415 26.46 -1.09 -4.27
N LEU A 416 25.43 -1.28 -3.45
CA LEU A 416 24.56 -2.44 -3.57
C LEU A 416 23.84 -2.45 -4.94
N LEU A 417 23.29 -1.30 -5.35
CA LEU A 417 22.65 -1.14 -6.65
C LEU A 417 23.62 -1.46 -7.79
N LEU A 418 24.86 -0.97 -7.70
CA LEU A 418 25.90 -1.25 -8.68
C LEU A 418 26.22 -2.76 -8.76
N GLN A 419 26.38 -3.41 -7.61
CA GLN A 419 26.66 -4.86 -7.53
C GLN A 419 25.53 -5.69 -8.14
N GLU A 420 24.27 -5.31 -7.90
CA GLU A 420 23.09 -5.94 -8.50
C GLU A 420 23.08 -5.83 -10.02
N ILE A 421 23.29 -4.61 -10.55
CA ILE A 421 23.25 -4.37 -12.00
C ILE A 421 24.40 -5.08 -12.71
N LEU A 422 25.63 -4.97 -12.20
CA LEU A 422 26.79 -5.63 -12.79
C LEU A 422 26.62 -7.15 -12.79
N ARG A 423 26.10 -7.73 -11.70
CA ARG A 423 25.79 -9.15 -11.61
C ARG A 423 24.71 -9.56 -12.60
N ALA A 424 23.63 -8.80 -12.71
CA ALA A 424 22.52 -9.06 -13.65
C ALA A 424 22.98 -8.98 -15.12
N ARG A 425 23.91 -8.07 -15.42
CA ARG A 425 24.54 -7.95 -16.76
C ARG A 425 25.68 -8.94 -17.00
N GLY A 426 25.93 -9.86 -16.07
CA GLY A 426 26.88 -10.96 -16.23
C GLY A 426 28.35 -10.60 -15.95
N PHE A 427 28.63 -9.42 -15.43
CA PHE A 427 30.00 -9.03 -15.03
C PHE A 427 30.39 -9.73 -13.73
N LYS A 428 31.62 -10.24 -13.70
CA LYS A 428 32.15 -11.09 -12.62
C LYS A 428 33.35 -10.43 -11.96
N GLY A 429 33.60 -10.80 -10.71
CA GLY A 429 34.79 -10.39 -9.98
C GLY A 429 36.07 -10.99 -10.60
N LYS A 430 37.24 -10.49 -10.17
CA LYS A 430 38.55 -10.95 -10.64
C LYS A 430 38.76 -12.46 -10.47
N ASN A 431 38.09 -13.05 -9.48
CA ASN A 431 38.09 -14.48 -9.21
C ASN A 431 37.20 -15.32 -10.15
N GLY A 432 36.58 -14.71 -11.17
CA GLY A 432 35.67 -15.38 -12.11
C GLY A 432 34.32 -15.78 -11.51
N LYS A 433 34.00 -15.31 -10.29
CA LYS A 433 32.72 -15.59 -9.61
C LYS A 433 31.78 -14.39 -9.69
N ALA A 434 30.48 -14.65 -9.54
CA ALA A 434 29.48 -13.59 -9.40
C ALA A 434 29.80 -12.69 -8.20
N LEU A 435 29.46 -11.40 -8.31
CA LEU A 435 29.66 -10.44 -7.23
C LEU A 435 28.82 -10.82 -6.00
N LYS A 436 29.42 -10.66 -4.82
CA LYS A 436 28.70 -10.75 -3.55
C LYS A 436 28.08 -9.39 -3.25
N LEU A 437 26.86 -9.40 -2.70
CA LEU A 437 26.12 -8.19 -2.31
C LEU A 437 26.56 -7.72 -0.93
N THR A 438 27.76 -7.14 -0.85
CA THR A 438 28.42 -6.81 0.42
C THR A 438 28.22 -5.37 0.85
N TRP A 439 27.51 -4.58 0.03
CA TRP A 439 27.36 -3.12 0.19
C TRP A 439 28.68 -2.35 0.15
N THR A 440 29.82 -3.04 0.04
CA THR A 440 31.16 -2.47 0.03
C THR A 440 31.75 -2.62 -1.37
N ALA A 441 32.27 -1.53 -1.94
CA ALA A 441 32.90 -1.53 -3.25
C ALA A 441 34.30 -2.17 -3.16
N ASP A 442 34.29 -3.49 -2.97
CA ASP A 442 35.48 -4.31 -2.83
C ASP A 442 36.23 -4.48 -4.17
N ALA A 443 37.42 -5.08 -4.11
CA ALA A 443 38.26 -5.27 -5.29
C ALA A 443 37.56 -6.05 -6.43
N ASN A 444 36.61 -6.93 -6.10
CA ASN A 444 35.84 -7.66 -7.11
C ASN A 444 34.79 -6.78 -7.76
N THR A 445 34.12 -5.93 -6.99
CA THR A 445 33.14 -4.94 -7.46
C THR A 445 33.80 -3.95 -8.41
N ILE A 446 34.96 -3.40 -8.03
CA ILE A 446 35.71 -2.47 -8.88
C ILE A 446 36.26 -3.15 -10.14
N TYR A 447 36.70 -4.41 -10.04
CA TYR A 447 37.11 -5.18 -11.21
C TYR A 447 35.95 -5.37 -12.21
N ALA A 448 34.77 -5.75 -11.73
CA ALA A 448 33.59 -5.91 -12.58
C ALA A 448 33.11 -4.58 -13.18
N LEU A 449 33.21 -3.48 -12.44
CA LEU A 449 32.91 -2.13 -12.93
C LEU A 449 33.85 -1.73 -14.07
N LYS A 450 35.16 -1.96 -13.92
CA LYS A 450 36.12 -1.69 -15.01
C LYS A 450 35.86 -2.56 -16.23
N ALA A 451 35.51 -3.83 -16.04
CA ALA A 451 35.13 -4.71 -17.14
C ALA A 451 33.87 -4.20 -17.88
N TYR A 452 32.91 -3.64 -17.15
CA TYR A 452 31.74 -2.97 -17.74
C TYR A 452 32.13 -1.73 -18.54
N GLN A 453 32.92 -0.84 -17.95
CA GLN A 453 33.39 0.37 -18.63
C GLN A 453 34.20 0.03 -19.89
N GLU A 454 35.06 -0.99 -19.86
CA GLU A 454 35.80 -1.47 -21.04
C GLU A 454 34.87 -1.96 -22.14
N SER A 455 33.76 -2.64 -21.79
CA SER A 455 32.73 -3.06 -22.76
C SER A 455 31.97 -1.88 -23.38
N ARG A 456 32.13 -0.68 -22.84
CA ARG A 456 31.47 0.58 -23.23
C ARG A 456 32.49 1.70 -23.48
N LYS A 457 33.75 1.37 -23.78
CA LYS A 457 34.86 2.34 -23.86
C LYS A 457 34.72 3.44 -24.91
N GLU A 458 33.78 3.29 -25.85
CA GLU A 458 33.43 4.33 -26.83
C GLU A 458 32.63 5.47 -26.19
N VAL A 459 32.00 5.24 -25.03
CA VAL A 459 31.11 6.18 -24.33
C VAL A 459 31.42 6.36 -22.84
N LEU A 460 32.29 5.54 -22.25
CA LEU A 460 32.68 5.60 -20.84
C LEU A 460 34.21 5.54 -20.66
N GLU A 461 34.74 6.27 -19.68
CA GLU A 461 36.11 6.12 -19.20
C GLU A 461 36.26 4.85 -18.33
N VAL A 462 37.42 4.18 -18.42
CA VAL A 462 37.73 2.95 -17.67
C VAL A 462 38.52 3.28 -16.40
N ASP A 463 37.89 4.05 -15.51
CA ASP A 463 38.51 4.57 -14.27
C ASP A 463 38.20 3.72 -13.02
N GLY A 464 37.17 2.86 -13.08
CA GLY A 464 36.67 2.13 -11.92
C GLY A 464 35.87 2.98 -10.95
N ILE A 465 35.33 4.11 -11.41
CA ILE A 465 34.44 5.00 -10.67
C ILE A 465 33.07 4.97 -11.35
N CYS A 466 32.03 4.60 -10.59
CA CYS A 466 30.67 4.68 -11.07
C CYS A 466 30.14 6.09 -10.80
N GLY A 467 30.55 7.04 -11.64
CA GLY A 467 30.07 8.43 -11.63
C GLY A 467 28.82 8.63 -12.48
N SER A 468 28.45 9.90 -12.72
CA SER A 468 27.20 10.25 -13.43
C SER A 468 27.09 9.62 -14.83
N ALA A 469 28.16 9.60 -15.62
CA ALA A 469 28.15 9.00 -16.96
C ALA A 469 27.92 7.47 -16.90
N THR A 470 28.65 6.79 -16.01
CA THR A 470 28.49 5.34 -15.80
C THR A 470 27.10 4.99 -15.27
N TRP A 471 26.53 5.79 -14.37
CA TRP A 471 25.15 5.63 -13.93
C TRP A 471 24.15 5.81 -15.07
N LYS A 472 24.28 6.88 -15.86
CA LYS A 472 23.41 7.09 -17.04
C LYS A 472 23.41 5.89 -17.97
N ASP A 473 24.57 5.29 -18.22
CA ASP A 473 24.69 4.11 -19.09
C ASP A 473 24.15 2.80 -18.44
N LEU A 474 24.33 2.64 -17.13
CA LEU A 474 23.87 1.46 -16.38
C LEU A 474 22.34 1.43 -16.19
N ILE A 475 21.72 2.59 -15.97
CA ILE A 475 20.28 2.70 -15.66
C ILE A 475 19.48 3.47 -16.70
N ALA A 476 20.08 3.78 -17.86
CA ALA A 476 19.45 4.50 -18.97
C ALA A 476 18.78 5.81 -18.53
N ILE A 477 19.49 6.62 -17.75
CA ILE A 477 19.07 8.00 -17.40
C ILE A 477 19.24 8.91 -18.61
#